data_AF-A0A3M1RIU7-F1
#
_entry.id   AF-A0A3M1RIU7-F1
#
_cell.length_a   1.000
_cell.length_b   1.000
_cell.length_c   1.000
_cell.angle_alpha   90.00
_cell.angle_beta   90.00
_cell.angle_gamma   90.00
#
_symmetry.space_group_name_H-M   'P 1'
#
loop_
_entity.id
_entity.type
_entity.pdbx_description
1 polymer ?
#
loop_
_entity_poly.entity_id
_entity_poly.type
_entity_poly.pdbx_seq_one_letter_code
_entity_poly.pdbx_strand_id
1 'polypeptide(L)'
;MTGAPEQVEITGRLIATPTKTEAVFEQEEVHVDAKASSPVIIVFSATYRWAEEGDTRLNDWDFYMTIEDEKGEVIHSDYKHFGEDEPEFLGDDEKRYMEYLQDEDNFQSGDGAMVRSIRTPATPGTYTYLCEIRAQFWARGFREEKGLEKNKTESVARCKVTVTVSE
;
A
#
# COMPACT_ATOMS: atom_id res chain seq x y z
N MET A 1 -32.37 20.25 -6.50
CA MET A 1 -31.23 20.47 -5.59
C MET A 1 -30.41 19.20 -5.62
N THR A 2 -29.25 19.20 -6.27
CA THR A 2 -28.31 18.07 -6.24
C THR A 2 -27.53 18.17 -4.93
N GLY A 3 -27.89 17.36 -3.94
CA GLY A 3 -27.06 17.18 -2.75
C GLY A 3 -25.68 16.68 -3.17
N ALA A 4 -24.65 17.01 -2.39
CA ALA A 4 -23.34 16.41 -2.57
C ALA A 4 -23.48 14.88 -2.50
N PRO A 5 -22.78 14.12 -3.36
CA PRO A 5 -22.80 12.66 -3.28
C PRO A 5 -22.35 12.23 -1.90
N GLU A 6 -23.02 11.22 -1.35
CA GLU A 6 -22.59 10.59 -0.10
C GLU A 6 -21.21 9.97 -0.30
N GLN A 7 -20.30 10.25 0.63
CA GLN A 7 -18.93 9.74 0.61
C GLN A 7 -18.75 8.73 1.72
N VAL A 8 -18.19 7.58 1.36
CA VAL A 8 -17.83 6.51 2.30
C VAL A 8 -16.31 6.37 2.27
N GLU A 9 -15.67 6.63 3.40
CA GLU A 9 -14.21 6.54 3.54
C GLU A 9 -13.82 5.17 4.09
N ILE A 10 -12.83 4.55 3.45
CA ILE A 10 -12.21 3.30 3.86
C ILE A 10 -10.74 3.59 4.12
N THR A 11 -10.30 3.36 5.35
CA THR A 11 -8.95 3.76 5.79
C THR A 11 -8.11 2.55 6.13
N GLY A 12 -6.92 2.51 5.53
CA GLY A 12 -5.89 1.52 5.78
C GLY A 12 -4.58 2.16 6.24
N ARG A 13 -3.71 1.30 6.77
CA ARG A 13 -2.37 1.66 7.20
C ARG A 13 -1.38 0.58 6.77
N LEU A 14 -0.23 1.03 6.29
CA LEU A 14 0.89 0.24 5.84
C LEU A 14 2.14 0.66 6.60
N ILE A 15 2.90 -0.31 7.10
CA ILE A 15 4.22 -0.11 7.67
C ILE A 15 5.15 -1.13 7.02
N ALA A 16 6.32 -0.68 6.60
CA ALA A 16 7.40 -1.57 6.19
C ALA A 16 8.71 -1.03 6.81
N THR A 17 9.24 -1.74 7.79
CA THR A 17 10.53 -1.48 8.44
C THR A 17 11.25 -2.81 8.68
N PRO A 18 12.56 -2.79 8.96
CA PRO A 18 13.31 -3.99 9.31
C PRO A 18 12.74 -4.82 10.45
N THR A 19 12.06 -4.17 11.39
CA THR A 19 11.49 -4.81 12.58
C THR A 19 9.99 -5.07 12.48
N LYS A 20 9.30 -4.42 11.53
CA LYS A 20 7.85 -4.50 11.41
C LYS A 20 7.38 -4.31 9.96
N THR A 21 6.71 -5.31 9.41
CA THR A 21 5.93 -5.18 8.17
C THR A 21 4.47 -5.48 8.48
N GLU A 22 3.57 -4.54 8.21
CA GLU A 22 2.17 -4.62 8.60
C GLU A 22 1.27 -3.88 7.59
N ALA A 23 0.17 -4.52 7.23
CA ALA A 23 -0.93 -3.94 6.47
C ALA A 23 -2.23 -4.19 7.24
N VAL A 24 -3.04 -3.15 7.45
CA VAL A 24 -4.29 -3.22 8.21
C VAL A 24 -5.31 -2.28 7.61
N PHE A 25 -6.57 -2.70 7.56
CA PHE A 25 -7.72 -1.81 7.40
C PHE A 25 -8.41 -1.57 8.75
N GLU A 26 -8.95 -0.38 8.95
CA GLU A 26 -9.80 -0.10 10.11
C GLU A 26 -11.12 -0.88 10.05
N GLN A 27 -11.62 -1.17 8.84
CA GLN A 27 -12.81 -1.96 8.59
C GLN A 27 -12.54 -3.00 7.48
N GLU A 28 -12.83 -4.27 7.74
CA GLU A 28 -12.64 -5.36 6.77
C GLU A 28 -13.87 -5.59 5.88
N GLU A 29 -15.07 -5.27 6.36
CA GLU A 29 -16.31 -5.36 5.59
C GLU A 29 -17.20 -4.14 5.87
N VAL A 30 -17.68 -3.50 4.80
CA VAL A 30 -18.53 -2.31 4.85
C VAL A 30 -19.73 -2.50 3.94
N HIS A 31 -20.92 -2.21 4.46
CA HIS A 31 -22.17 -2.24 3.72
C HIS A 31 -22.75 -0.83 3.62
N VAL A 32 -23.16 -0.44 2.42
CA VAL A 32 -23.68 0.89 2.13
C VAL A 32 -25.01 0.76 1.39
N ASP A 33 -26.04 1.40 1.91
CA ASP A 33 -27.32 1.53 1.23
C ASP A 33 -27.38 2.87 0.49
N ALA A 34 -27.60 2.81 -0.82
CA ALA A 34 -27.64 3.96 -1.70
C ALA A 34 -28.97 4.04 -2.44
N LYS A 35 -29.29 5.23 -2.98
CA LYS A 35 -30.42 5.43 -3.89
C LYS A 35 -29.91 5.77 -5.27
N ALA A 36 -30.62 5.34 -6.31
CA ALA A 36 -30.28 5.66 -7.70
C ALA A 36 -30.22 7.18 -7.95
N SER A 37 -31.05 7.94 -7.23
CA SER A 37 -31.06 9.41 -7.24
C SER A 37 -29.89 10.06 -6.48
N SER A 38 -29.11 9.30 -5.70
CA SER A 38 -28.01 9.78 -4.86
C SER A 38 -26.82 8.82 -4.93
N PRO A 39 -25.98 8.90 -5.98
CA PRO A 39 -24.85 7.99 -6.15
C PRO A 39 -23.79 8.20 -5.06
N VAL A 40 -23.26 7.08 -4.57
CA VAL A 40 -22.19 7.05 -3.54
C VAL A 40 -20.81 7.12 -4.20
N ILE A 41 -19.89 7.82 -3.55
CA ILE A 41 -18.45 7.76 -3.83
C ILE A 41 -17.78 7.03 -2.69
N ILE A 42 -17.05 5.96 -3.00
CA ILE A 42 -16.19 5.25 -2.04
C ILE A 42 -14.79 5.81 -2.19
N VAL A 43 -14.16 6.19 -1.08
CA VAL A 43 -12.78 6.69 -1.05
C VAL A 43 -11.94 5.71 -0.25
N PHE A 44 -11.06 4.97 -0.93
CA PHE A 44 -10.06 4.12 -0.32
C PHE A 44 -8.80 4.94 -0.07
N SER A 45 -8.31 4.93 1.16
CA SER A 45 -7.07 5.58 1.55
C SER A 45 -6.18 4.62 2.33
N ALA A 46 -4.88 4.68 2.11
CA ALA A 46 -3.90 3.97 2.91
C ALA A 46 -2.72 4.87 3.19
N THR A 47 -2.47 5.13 4.47
CA THR A 47 -1.23 5.80 4.89
C THR A 47 -0.11 4.78 4.93
N TYR A 48 1.07 5.13 4.46
CA TYR A 48 2.24 4.26 4.51
C TYR A 48 3.40 4.94 5.24
N ARG A 49 4.21 4.14 5.92
CA ARG A 49 5.46 4.57 6.57
C ARG A 49 6.56 3.54 6.33
N TRP A 50 7.76 4.04 6.08
CA TRP A 50 8.97 3.25 5.93
C TRP A 50 10.14 3.91 6.64
N ALA A 51 11.09 3.09 7.11
CA ALA A 51 12.28 3.56 7.80
C ALA A 51 13.36 2.49 7.89
N GLU A 52 14.62 2.91 7.81
CA GLU A 52 15.81 2.14 8.13
C GLU A 52 16.06 2.13 9.65
N GLU A 53 15.23 1.38 10.39
CA GLU A 53 15.40 1.25 11.85
C GLU A 53 16.29 0.06 12.19
N GLY A 54 17.53 0.32 12.61
CA GLY A 54 18.41 -0.68 13.23
C GLY A 54 18.89 -1.80 12.31
N ASP A 55 18.89 -1.57 10.99
CA ASP A 55 19.39 -2.51 9.99
C ASP A 55 20.71 -2.03 9.39
N THR A 56 21.61 -2.96 9.10
CA THR A 56 22.91 -2.72 8.46
C THR A 56 22.92 -3.40 7.09
N ARG A 57 21.84 -3.22 6.35
CA ARG A 57 21.58 -3.81 5.04
C ARG A 57 20.94 -2.76 4.14
N LEU A 58 21.11 -2.92 2.84
CA LEU A 58 20.39 -2.11 1.87
C LEU A 58 18.93 -2.54 1.86
N ASN A 59 18.04 -1.58 1.99
CA ASN A 59 16.62 -1.82 2.17
C ASN A 59 15.83 -1.34 0.95
N ASP A 60 14.79 -2.10 0.60
CA ASP A 60 13.77 -1.69 -0.36
C ASP A 60 12.39 -1.86 0.28
N TRP A 61 11.49 -0.90 0.08
CA TRP A 61 10.12 -0.91 0.57
C TRP A 61 9.16 -0.71 -0.58
N ASP A 62 8.19 -1.61 -0.68
CA ASP A 62 7.16 -1.55 -1.70
C ASP A 62 5.78 -1.49 -1.05
N PHE A 63 4.95 -0.58 -1.53
CA PHE A 63 3.57 -0.42 -1.09
C PHE A 63 2.62 -0.49 -2.28
N TYR A 64 1.55 -1.26 -2.13
CA TYR A 64 0.54 -1.44 -3.16
C TYR A 64 -0.85 -1.16 -2.61
N MET A 65 -1.72 -0.65 -3.48
CA MET A 65 -3.16 -0.63 -3.29
C MET A 65 -3.82 -1.09 -4.59
N THR A 66 -4.61 -2.16 -4.52
CA THR A 66 -5.36 -2.69 -5.66
C THR A 66 -6.84 -2.69 -5.32
N ILE A 67 -7.67 -2.23 -6.23
CA ILE A 67 -9.12 -2.28 -6.11
C ILE A 67 -9.71 -3.07 -7.28
N GLU A 68 -10.48 -4.09 -6.95
CA GLU A 68 -11.11 -5.02 -7.89
C GLU A 68 -12.63 -4.96 -7.75
N ASP A 69 -13.33 -5.28 -8.83
CA ASP A 69 -14.77 -5.54 -8.79
C ASP A 69 -15.08 -6.98 -8.34
N GLU A 70 -16.37 -7.31 -8.27
CA GLU A 70 -16.84 -8.65 -7.89
C GLU A 70 -16.42 -9.79 -8.83
N LYS A 71 -15.95 -9.46 -10.04
CA LYS A 71 -15.48 -10.44 -11.04
C LYS A 71 -13.96 -10.63 -10.96
N GLY A 72 -13.27 -9.89 -10.09
CA GLY A 72 -11.81 -9.88 -9.99
C GLY A 72 -11.15 -9.02 -11.05
N GLU A 73 -11.90 -8.15 -11.75
CA GLU A 73 -11.30 -7.21 -12.69
C GLU A 73 -10.73 -6.01 -11.93
N VAL A 74 -9.46 -5.70 -12.17
CA VAL A 74 -8.77 -4.59 -11.52
C VAL A 74 -9.32 -3.26 -12.05
N ILE A 75 -9.94 -2.48 -11.17
CA ILE A 75 -10.44 -1.14 -11.44
C ILE A 75 -9.28 -0.14 -11.29
N HIS A 76 -8.50 -0.28 -10.22
CA HIS A 76 -7.36 0.58 -9.91
C HIS A 76 -6.20 -0.21 -9.30
N SER A 77 -4.97 0.21 -9.61
CA SER A 77 -3.77 -0.29 -8.96
C SER A 77 -2.76 0.83 -8.80
N ASP A 78 -2.27 1.00 -7.58
CA ASP A 78 -1.23 1.95 -7.20
C ASP A 78 -0.02 1.22 -6.65
N TYR A 79 1.14 1.81 -6.89
CA TYR A 79 2.43 1.30 -6.46
C TYR A 79 3.34 2.45 -6.01
N LYS A 80 4.04 2.24 -4.90
CA LYS A 80 5.10 3.11 -4.40
C LYS A 80 6.31 2.27 -4.01
N HIS A 81 7.46 2.69 -4.48
CA HIS A 81 8.76 2.10 -4.18
C HIS A 81 9.62 3.14 -3.46
N PHE A 82 10.33 2.69 -2.44
CA PHE A 82 11.41 3.41 -1.77
C PHE A 82 12.59 2.45 -1.62
N GLY A 83 13.80 2.98 -1.67
CA GLY A 83 15.02 2.18 -1.78
C GLY A 83 15.84 2.62 -2.97
N GLU A 84 17.15 2.59 -2.82
CA GLU A 84 18.09 2.91 -3.89
C GLU A 84 18.78 1.64 -4.41
N ASP A 85 19.16 1.70 -5.69
CA ASP A 85 20.11 0.73 -6.21
C ASP A 85 21.45 0.89 -5.46
N GLU A 86 22.18 -0.20 -5.32
CA GLU A 86 23.48 -0.18 -4.64
C GLU A 86 24.40 0.84 -5.35
N PRO A 87 24.99 1.80 -4.61
CA PRO A 87 25.84 2.79 -5.23
C PRO A 87 27.00 2.11 -5.97
N GLU A 88 27.16 2.41 -7.26
CA GLU A 88 28.16 1.75 -8.14
C GLU A 88 29.60 1.84 -7.61
N PHE A 89 29.90 2.83 -6.74
CA PHE A 89 31.23 3.04 -6.17
C PHE A 89 31.59 2.09 -5.01
N LEU A 90 30.63 1.33 -4.47
CA LEU A 90 30.89 0.35 -3.40
C LEU A 90 31.69 -0.84 -3.96
N GLY A 91 31.42 -1.25 -5.20
CA GLY A 91 32.16 -2.32 -5.87
C GLY A 91 32.27 -3.58 -5.00
N ASP A 92 33.46 -4.19 -4.98
CA ASP A 92 33.76 -5.39 -4.19
C ASP A 92 34.36 -5.11 -2.80
N ASP A 93 34.33 -3.85 -2.32
CA ASP A 93 34.93 -3.46 -1.04
C ASP A 93 33.92 -3.52 0.10
N GLU A 94 33.94 -4.62 0.85
CA GLU A 94 33.07 -4.85 2.02
C GLU A 94 33.26 -3.76 3.09
N LYS A 95 34.47 -3.22 3.28
CA LYS A 95 34.70 -2.18 4.30
C LYS A 95 33.96 -0.90 3.92
N ARG A 96 34.04 -0.52 2.64
CA ARG A 96 33.36 0.66 2.11
C ARG A 96 31.85 0.49 2.12
N TYR A 97 31.36 -0.71 1.83
CA TYR A 97 29.95 -1.08 1.94
C TYR A 97 29.44 -0.91 3.38
N MET A 98 30.18 -1.42 4.37
CA MET A 98 29.80 -1.30 5.77
C MET A 98 29.89 0.15 6.28
N GLU A 99 30.86 0.95 5.81
CA GLU A 99 30.94 2.38 6.11
C GLU A 99 29.73 3.15 5.57
N TYR A 100 29.29 2.85 4.34
CA TYR A 100 28.12 3.48 3.73
C TYR A 100 26.82 3.25 4.53
N LEU A 101 26.60 2.01 4.98
CA LEU A 101 25.42 1.63 5.75
C LEU A 101 25.39 2.16 7.19
N GLN A 102 26.55 2.59 7.71
CA GLN A 102 26.67 3.17 9.06
C GLN A 102 26.60 4.70 9.05
N ASP A 103 26.66 5.33 7.88
CA ASP A 103 26.59 6.77 7.74
C ASP A 103 25.14 7.23 7.87
N GLU A 104 24.88 8.04 8.91
CA GLU A 104 23.52 8.48 9.23
C GLU A 104 22.88 9.34 8.14
N ASP A 105 23.70 10.01 7.33
CA ASP A 105 23.24 10.82 6.20
C ASP A 105 22.60 9.97 5.09
N ASN A 106 22.86 8.66 5.08
CA ASN A 106 22.24 7.73 4.13
C ASN A 106 20.95 7.10 4.65
N PHE A 107 20.59 7.31 5.93
CA PHE A 107 19.39 6.68 6.48
C PHE A 107 18.13 7.23 5.83
N GLN A 108 17.37 6.32 5.24
CA GLN A 108 16.17 6.66 4.53
C GLN A 108 14.91 6.39 5.38
N SER A 109 14.02 7.38 5.43
CA SER A 109 12.70 7.22 6.07
C SER A 109 11.69 8.19 5.48
N GLY A 110 10.42 7.84 5.61
CA GLY A 110 9.36 8.72 5.17
C GLY A 110 7.96 8.18 5.42
N ASP A 111 7.00 9.05 5.12
CA ASP A 111 5.58 8.77 5.18
C ASP A 111 4.87 9.27 3.91
N GLY A 112 3.66 8.78 3.68
CA GLY A 112 2.80 9.25 2.62
C GLY A 112 1.45 8.56 2.62
N ALA A 113 0.68 8.79 1.56
CA ALA A 113 -0.65 8.21 1.40
C ALA A 113 -0.94 7.81 -0.05
N MET A 114 -1.67 6.71 -0.22
CA MET A 114 -2.34 6.31 -1.46
C MET A 114 -3.83 6.55 -1.28
N VAL A 115 -4.46 7.23 -2.25
CA VAL A 115 -5.88 7.59 -2.19
C VAL A 115 -6.53 7.36 -3.54
N ARG A 116 -7.61 6.58 -3.58
CA ARG A 116 -8.40 6.30 -4.78
C ARG A 116 -9.88 6.39 -4.48
N SER A 117 -10.63 6.98 -5.40
CA SER A 117 -12.07 7.12 -5.28
C SER A 117 -12.80 6.39 -6.40
N ILE A 118 -13.83 5.63 -6.06
CA ILE A 118 -14.69 4.94 -7.01
C ILE A 118 -16.10 5.51 -6.89
N ARG A 119 -16.72 5.81 -8.03
CA ARG A 119 -18.13 6.18 -8.08
C ARG A 119 -18.97 4.96 -8.38
N THR A 120 -19.88 4.62 -7.47
CA THR A 120 -20.81 3.50 -7.69
C THR A 120 -21.81 3.85 -8.80
N PRO A 121 -22.18 2.89 -9.66
CA PRO A 121 -23.23 3.09 -10.65
C PRO A 121 -24.56 3.49 -10.00
N ALA A 122 -25.35 4.32 -10.70
CA ALA A 122 -26.67 4.74 -10.22
C ALA A 122 -27.78 3.73 -10.51
N THR A 123 -27.49 2.68 -11.27
CA THR A 123 -28.47 1.64 -11.61
C THR A 123 -28.79 0.82 -10.36
N PRO A 124 -30.07 0.50 -10.08
CA PRO A 124 -30.42 -0.40 -8.99
C PRO A 124 -29.71 -1.75 -9.11
N GLY A 125 -29.17 -2.24 -8.00
CA GLY A 125 -28.35 -3.45 -7.96
C GLY A 125 -27.38 -3.47 -6.79
N THR A 126 -26.63 -4.55 -6.68
CA THR A 126 -25.57 -4.70 -5.69
C THR A 126 -24.22 -4.65 -6.39
N TYR A 127 -23.30 -3.84 -5.84
CA TYR A 127 -21.95 -3.67 -6.34
C TYR A 127 -20.96 -4.00 -5.23
N THR A 128 -20.00 -4.89 -5.51
CA THR A 128 -18.96 -5.25 -4.57
C THR A 128 -17.61 -4.77 -5.07
N TYR A 129 -16.84 -4.15 -4.18
CA TYR A 129 -15.46 -3.74 -4.41
C TYR A 129 -14.56 -4.39 -3.38
N LEU A 130 -13.47 -4.99 -3.83
CA LEU A 130 -12.43 -5.54 -2.97
C LEU A 130 -11.21 -4.63 -3.06
N CYS A 131 -10.80 -4.04 -1.94
CA CYS A 131 -9.53 -3.33 -1.85
C CYS A 131 -8.51 -4.20 -1.12
N GLU A 132 -7.37 -4.43 -1.74
CA GLU A 132 -6.19 -5.02 -1.12
C GLU A 132 -5.12 -3.95 -0.95
N ILE A 133 -4.50 -3.90 0.22
CA ILE A 133 -3.28 -3.13 0.46
C ILE A 133 -2.17 -4.08 0.88
N ARG A 134 -0.96 -3.79 0.43
CA ARG A 134 0.21 -4.64 0.67
C ARG A 134 1.42 -3.79 1.01
N ALA A 135 2.14 -4.20 2.05
CA ALA A 135 3.44 -3.68 2.42
C ALA A 135 4.47 -4.80 2.24
N GLN A 136 5.55 -4.51 1.55
CA GLN A 136 6.71 -5.39 1.44
C GLN A 136 7.96 -4.65 1.90
N PHE A 137 8.81 -5.38 2.59
CA PHE A 137 10.14 -4.95 2.98
C PHE A 137 11.14 -5.98 2.48
N TRP A 138 12.22 -5.50 1.89
CA TRP A 138 13.36 -6.30 1.49
C TRP A 138 14.62 -5.73 2.12
N ALA A 139 15.53 -6.62 2.49
CA ALA A 139 16.86 -6.23 2.91
C ALA A 139 17.92 -7.12 2.27
N ARG A 140 19.02 -6.54 1.82
CA ARG A 140 20.14 -7.30 1.24
C ARG A 140 21.46 -6.94 1.90
N GLY A 141 22.24 -7.97 2.19
CA GLY A 141 23.63 -7.82 2.64
C GLY A 141 24.60 -7.59 1.48
N PHE A 142 25.87 -7.42 1.82
CA PHE A 142 26.95 -7.30 0.83
C PHE A 142 26.95 -8.49 -0.12
N ARG A 143 26.97 -8.22 -1.44
CA ARG A 143 26.94 -9.23 -2.53
C ARG A 143 25.70 -10.12 -2.57
N GLU A 144 24.66 -9.80 -1.81
CA GLU A 144 23.37 -10.47 -1.99
C GLU A 144 22.63 -9.86 -3.20
N GLU A 145 22.09 -10.72 -4.06
CA GLU A 145 21.29 -10.28 -5.21
C GLU A 145 20.04 -9.51 -4.76
N LYS A 146 19.62 -8.53 -5.57
CA LYS A 146 18.36 -7.78 -5.35
C LYS A 146 17.16 -8.72 -5.53
N GLY A 147 16.14 -8.59 -4.68
CA GLY A 147 14.88 -9.33 -4.81
C GLY A 147 14.94 -10.79 -4.40
N LEU A 148 15.91 -11.21 -3.56
CA LEU A 148 15.94 -12.57 -3.02
C LEU A 148 14.77 -12.82 -2.07
N GLU A 149 13.77 -13.62 -2.50
CA GLU A 149 12.51 -13.86 -1.78
C GLU A 149 12.70 -14.25 -0.30
N LYS A 150 13.81 -14.94 0.02
CA LYS A 150 14.19 -15.29 1.41
C LYS A 150 14.36 -14.08 2.34
N ASN A 151 14.60 -12.89 1.79
CA ASN A 151 14.83 -11.66 2.53
C ASN A 151 13.62 -10.71 2.48
N LYS A 152 12.50 -11.14 1.88
CA LYS A 152 11.25 -10.39 1.88
C LYS A 152 10.47 -10.64 3.16
N THR A 153 9.96 -9.57 3.75
CA THR A 153 8.82 -9.63 4.66
C THR A 153 7.62 -8.96 3.98
N GLU A 154 6.45 -9.56 4.09
CA GLU A 154 5.23 -9.06 3.45
C GLU A 154 4.07 -9.09 4.45
N SER A 155 3.19 -8.09 4.33
CA SER A 155 1.89 -8.07 5.00
C SER A 155 0.82 -7.58 4.03
N VAL A 156 -0.35 -8.19 4.10
CA VAL A 156 -1.50 -7.93 3.23
C VAL A 156 -2.73 -7.74 4.10
N ALA A 157 -3.54 -6.72 3.78
CA ALA A 157 -4.89 -6.55 4.32
C ALA A 157 -5.89 -6.37 3.20
N ARG A 158 -7.13 -6.79 3.44
CA ARG A 158 -8.23 -6.69 2.49
C ARG A 158 -9.45 -6.06 3.15
N CYS A 159 -10.15 -5.22 2.39
CA CYS A 159 -11.43 -4.65 2.75
C CYS A 159 -12.43 -4.94 1.63
N LYS A 160 -13.63 -5.38 1.99
CA LYS A 160 -14.74 -5.58 1.07
C LYS A 160 -15.81 -4.52 1.32
N VAL A 161 -16.17 -3.78 0.28
CA VAL A 161 -17.26 -2.81 0.32
C VAL A 161 -18.40 -3.30 -0.56
N THR A 162 -19.58 -3.45 0.01
CA THR A 162 -20.80 -3.83 -0.71
C THR A 162 -21.77 -2.66 -0.71
N VAL A 163 -22.13 -2.17 -1.89
CA VAL A 163 -23.11 -1.09 -2.05
C VAL A 163 -24.39 -1.65 -2.66
N THR A 164 -25.51 -1.46 -1.98
CA THR A 164 -26.84 -1.81 -2.48
C THR A 164 -27.54 -0.54 -2.93
N VAL A 165 -27.77 -0.41 -4.25
CA VAL A 165 -28.47 0.72 -4.85
C VAL A 165 -29.94 0.36 -5.02
N SER A 166 -30.80 1.10 -4.35
CA SER A 166 -32.27 1.05 -4.45
C SER A 166 -32.80 2.16 -5.36
N GLU A 167 -34.08 2.10 -5.74
CA GLU A 167 -34.73 3.13 -6.58
C GLU A 167 -34.74 4.54 -5.94
#